data_AF-A0A1M8A2N3-F1
#
_entry.id   AF-A0A1M8A2N3-F1
#
_cell.length_a   1.000
_cell.length_b   1.000
_cell.length_c   1.000
_cell.angle_alpha   90.00
_cell.angle_beta   90.00
_cell.angle_gamma   90.00
#
_symmetry.space_group_name_H-M   'P 1'
#
loop_
_entity.id
_entity.type
_entity.pdbx_description
1 polymer ?
#
loop_
_entity_poly.entity_id
_entity_poly.type
_entity_poly.pdbx_seq_one_letter_code
_entity_poly.pdbx_strand_id
1 'polypeptide(L)'
;MSTRMAGRPAVESLLRAALAHVPSKGFTLVSIRSAIPTASQWKPSNVDRALSVMFPGPDSASTSAPRRLFQTWDNHVTEELNEKFRHVTGLSNDEQAVQWLCDRLMKSDAVKSHLLLPLSLISKESCFTPINTSVLLTVPISVPNPGPLMMRAVKIAEEACFATDMITEKGPLWYTTRMRLAFAYGAAELALATLPSVSAQEAVGLFQRISQTPGVYDISQHTLTSLKIWATWGGRGWLGILRSFGL
;
A
#
# COMPACT_ATOMS: atom_id res chain seq x y z
N MET A 1 28.58 -16.10 15.87
CA MET A 1 29.26 -15.59 14.65
C MET A 1 28.31 -14.63 13.94
N SER A 2 28.60 -13.34 13.92
CA SER A 2 27.77 -12.33 13.25
C SER A 2 28.25 -12.17 11.81
N THR A 3 27.54 -12.78 10.86
CA THR A 3 27.81 -12.61 9.43
C THR A 3 27.62 -11.12 9.10
N ARG A 4 28.69 -10.43 8.69
CA ARG A 4 28.59 -9.02 8.26
C ARG A 4 27.85 -8.98 6.93
N MET A 5 26.52 -8.84 6.97
CA MET A 5 25.75 -8.51 5.78
C MET A 5 26.14 -7.09 5.34
N ALA A 6 26.70 -6.94 4.14
CA ALA A 6 26.99 -5.65 3.54
C ALA A 6 26.00 -5.36 2.41
N GLY A 7 25.62 -4.09 2.24
CA GLY A 7 24.80 -3.64 1.11
C GLY A 7 23.29 -3.88 1.27
N ARG A 8 22.61 -4.21 0.16
CA ARG A 8 21.15 -4.33 0.08
C ARG A 8 20.53 -5.29 1.11
N PRO A 9 21.08 -6.50 1.37
CA PRO A 9 20.52 -7.40 2.38
C PRO A 9 20.55 -6.83 3.80
N ALA A 10 21.55 -6.01 4.12
CA ALA A 10 21.65 -5.36 5.42
C ALA A 10 20.54 -4.32 5.61
N VAL A 11 20.23 -3.55 4.56
CA VAL A 11 19.12 -2.58 4.58
C VAL A 11 17.78 -3.28 4.71
N GLU A 12 17.57 -4.38 3.99
CA GLU A 12 16.33 -5.16 4.08
C GLU A 12 16.16 -5.79 5.48
N SER A 13 17.24 -6.33 6.05
CA SER A 13 17.24 -6.84 7.43
C SER A 13 16.92 -5.73 8.45
N LEU A 14 17.47 -4.53 8.27
CA LEU A 14 17.19 -3.38 9.12
C LEU A 14 15.72 -2.93 9.01
N LEU A 15 15.18 -2.85 7.79
CA LEU A 15 13.78 -2.50 7.56
C LEU A 15 12.82 -3.53 8.18
N ARG A 16 13.14 -4.83 8.07
CA ARG A 16 12.38 -5.90 8.74
C ARG A 16 12.41 -5.75 10.26
N ALA A 17 13.57 -5.49 10.85
CA ALA A 17 13.69 -5.23 12.29
C ALA A 17 12.87 -3.99 12.74
N ALA A 18 12.81 -2.95 11.89
CA ALA A 18 12.05 -1.74 12.15
C ALA A 18 10.52 -1.94 12.20
N LEU A 19 9.99 -3.01 11.60
CA LEU A 19 8.54 -3.28 11.57
C LEU A 19 7.94 -3.40 12.98
N ALA A 20 8.70 -3.95 13.95
CA ALA A 20 8.26 -4.07 15.33
C ALA A 20 7.96 -2.72 16.01
N HIS A 21 8.52 -1.63 15.49
CA HIS A 21 8.33 -0.28 16.05
C HIS A 21 7.24 0.52 15.34
N VAL A 22 6.78 0.09 14.16
CA VAL A 22 5.80 0.81 13.33
C VAL A 22 4.47 1.07 14.07
N PRO A 23 3.88 0.14 14.84
CA PRO A 23 2.63 0.42 15.56
C PRO A 23 2.72 1.61 16.54
N SER A 24 3.92 1.88 17.07
CA SER A 24 4.16 2.95 18.06
C SER A 24 4.71 4.25 17.47
N LYS A 25 5.47 4.16 16.37
CA LYS A 25 6.29 5.26 15.82
C LYS A 25 5.97 5.56 14.35
N GLY A 26 5.03 4.82 13.77
CA GLY A 26 4.60 4.92 12.38
C GLY A 26 5.66 4.54 11.35
N PHE A 27 5.37 4.83 10.09
CA PHE A 27 6.26 4.59 8.96
C PHE A 27 7.27 5.73 8.83
N THR A 28 8.15 5.88 9.82
CA THR A 28 9.09 7.01 9.94
C THR A 28 10.53 6.56 10.11
N LEU A 29 11.48 7.48 9.91
CA LEU A 29 12.90 7.25 10.24
C LEU A 29 13.12 6.91 11.72
N VAL A 30 12.23 7.37 12.61
CA VAL A 30 12.33 7.10 14.06
C VAL A 30 12.15 5.61 14.34
N SER A 31 11.24 4.93 13.63
CA SER A 31 11.04 3.48 13.71
C SER A 31 12.29 2.72 13.28
N ILE A 32 12.95 3.16 12.19
CA ILE A 32 14.20 2.56 11.71
C ILE A 32 15.34 2.78 12.70
N ARG A 33 15.49 4.00 13.21
CA ARG A 33 16.50 4.34 14.23
C ARG A 33 16.37 3.47 15.48
N SER A 34 15.13 3.14 15.85
CA SER A 34 14.83 2.34 17.04
C SER A 34 15.23 0.86 16.89
N ALA A 35 15.28 0.35 15.66
CA ALA A 35 15.73 -1.01 15.38
C ALA A 35 17.27 -1.15 15.34
N ILE A 36 18.01 -0.03 15.27
CA ILE A 36 19.47 -0.07 15.31
C ILE A 36 19.88 -0.39 16.76
N PRO A 37 20.57 -1.51 17.01
CA PRO A 37 21.02 -1.83 18.36
C PRO A 37 21.86 -0.68 18.89
N THR A 38 21.56 -0.24 20.10
CA THR A 38 22.31 0.81 20.80
C THR A 38 23.68 0.25 21.21
N ALA A 39 24.52 -0.08 20.23
CA ALA A 39 25.91 -0.35 20.49
C ALA A 39 26.50 0.96 21.02
N SER A 40 27.01 0.92 22.24
CA SER A 40 27.51 2.04 23.05
C SER A 40 28.60 2.92 22.41
N GLN A 41 29.00 2.63 21.17
CA GLN A 41 30.08 3.29 20.45
C GLN A 41 29.61 4.21 19.32
N TRP A 42 28.33 4.19 18.92
CA TRP A 42 27.86 4.96 17.78
C TRP A 42 27.35 6.34 18.21
N LYS A 43 28.04 7.40 17.77
CA LYS A 43 27.53 8.77 17.95
C LYS A 43 26.20 8.92 17.18
N PRO A 44 25.15 9.54 17.77
CA PRO A 44 23.86 9.74 17.11
C PRO A 44 23.96 10.37 15.71
N SER A 45 24.88 11.32 15.52
CA SER A 45 25.14 11.97 14.23
C SER A 45 25.67 11.04 13.14
N ASN A 46 26.45 10.01 13.52
CA ASN A 46 26.95 9.02 12.56
C ASN A 46 25.82 8.12 12.07
N VAL A 47 24.86 7.79 12.95
CA VAL A 47 23.67 7.01 12.60
C VAL A 47 22.79 7.81 11.63
N ASP A 48 22.53 9.09 11.93
CA ASP A 48 21.70 9.93 11.08
C ASP A 48 22.33 10.14 9.69
N ARG A 49 23.66 10.31 9.63
CA ARG A 49 24.40 10.34 8.35
C ARG A 49 24.32 9.02 7.59
N ALA A 50 24.41 7.88 8.27
CA ALA A 50 24.29 6.58 7.61
C ALA A 50 22.88 6.36 7.06
N LEU A 51 21.84 6.75 7.82
CA LEU A 51 20.45 6.67 7.39
C LEU A 51 20.16 7.57 6.19
N SER A 52 20.69 8.80 6.15
CA SER A 52 20.49 9.69 5.00
C SER A 52 21.13 9.16 3.71
N VAL A 53 22.24 8.42 3.83
CA VAL A 53 22.87 7.72 2.70
C VAL A 53 22.07 6.48 2.28
N MET A 54 21.52 5.71 3.24
CA MET A 54 20.73 4.51 2.94
C MET A 54 19.34 4.81 2.36
N PHE A 55 18.78 5.96 2.71
CA PHE A 55 17.42 6.38 2.35
C PHE A 55 17.42 7.79 1.73
N PRO A 56 18.02 7.97 0.54
CA PRO A 56 18.14 9.28 -0.08
C PRO A 56 16.78 9.78 -0.62
N GLY A 57 16.67 11.10 -0.75
CA GLY A 57 15.54 11.79 -1.37
C GLY A 57 14.50 12.32 -0.37
N PRO A 58 13.50 13.07 -0.86
CA PRO A 58 12.37 13.53 -0.05
C PRO A 58 11.47 12.36 0.38
N ASP A 59 10.61 12.56 1.38
CA ASP A 59 9.73 11.51 1.92
C ASP A 59 8.83 10.84 0.86
N SER A 60 8.47 11.55 -0.21
CA SER A 60 7.68 11.01 -1.33
C SER A 60 8.48 10.11 -2.28
N ALA A 61 9.81 10.20 -2.29
CA ALA A 61 10.66 9.40 -3.18
C ALA A 61 10.53 7.91 -2.85
N SER A 62 10.55 7.05 -3.87
CA SER A 62 10.51 5.59 -3.68
C SER A 62 11.69 5.04 -2.86
N THR A 63 12.82 5.78 -2.83
CA THR A 63 14.00 5.46 -2.03
C THR A 63 13.96 5.96 -0.59
N SER A 64 12.95 6.75 -0.22
CA SER A 64 12.81 7.33 1.11
C SER A 64 12.56 6.25 2.17
N ALA A 65 12.93 6.55 3.41
CA ALA A 65 12.74 5.63 4.53
C ALA A 65 11.25 5.29 4.76
N PRO A 66 10.32 6.26 4.83
CA PRO A 66 8.89 5.96 4.97
C PRO A 66 8.35 5.03 3.87
N ARG A 67 8.71 5.30 2.61
CA ARG A 67 8.23 4.53 1.45
C ARG A 67 8.78 3.11 1.45
N ARG A 68 10.08 2.95 1.68
CA ARG A 68 10.70 1.62 1.75
C ARG A 68 10.24 0.81 2.96
N LEU A 69 10.01 1.45 4.10
CA LEU A 69 9.49 0.78 5.30
C LEU A 69 8.05 0.32 5.08
N PHE A 70 7.19 1.15 4.45
CA PHE A 70 5.84 0.75 4.10
C PHE A 70 5.79 -0.39 3.08
N GLN A 71 6.63 -0.34 2.04
CA GLN A 71 6.78 -1.45 1.10
C GLN A 71 7.29 -2.73 1.77
N THR A 72 8.20 -2.61 2.74
CA THR A 72 8.71 -3.76 3.50
C THR A 72 7.61 -4.36 4.38
N TRP A 73 6.74 -3.54 4.96
CA TRP A 73 5.57 -3.99 5.69
C TRP A 73 4.58 -4.74 4.79
N ASP A 74 4.30 -4.21 3.59
CA ASP A 74 3.46 -4.91 2.61
C ASP A 74 4.02 -6.29 2.28
N ASN A 75 5.29 -6.37 1.93
CA ASN A 75 5.94 -7.64 1.60
C ASN A 75 5.91 -8.61 2.81
N HIS A 76 6.17 -8.11 4.02
CA HIS A 76 6.16 -8.95 5.22
C HIS A 76 4.78 -9.53 5.52
N VAL A 77 3.71 -8.73 5.43
CA VAL A 77 2.35 -9.21 5.64
C VAL A 77 1.94 -10.18 4.52
N THR A 78 2.31 -9.90 3.27
CA THR A 78 2.08 -10.82 2.15
C THR A 78 2.80 -12.16 2.36
N GLU A 79 4.07 -12.15 2.78
CA GLU A 79 4.83 -13.37 3.11
C GLU A 79 4.11 -14.19 4.19
N GLU A 80 3.67 -13.55 5.28
CA GLU A 80 2.94 -14.20 6.38
C GLU A 80 1.62 -14.84 5.90
N LEU A 81 0.85 -14.11 5.10
CA LEU A 81 -0.43 -14.61 4.58
C LEU A 81 -0.22 -15.72 3.54
N ASN A 82 0.79 -15.62 2.69
CA ASN A 82 1.09 -16.68 1.72
C ASN A 82 1.42 -17.99 2.44
N GLU A 83 2.21 -17.96 3.52
CA GLU A 83 2.45 -19.15 4.34
C GLU A 83 1.16 -19.67 5.00
N LYS A 84 0.29 -18.78 5.47
CA LYS A 84 -1.01 -19.18 6.05
C LYS A 84 -1.91 -19.88 5.03
N PHE A 85 -1.99 -19.36 3.80
CA PHE A 85 -2.94 -19.84 2.79
C PHE A 85 -2.42 -21.02 1.95
N ARG A 86 -1.13 -21.35 2.00
CA ARG A 86 -0.56 -22.56 1.36
C ARG A 86 -1.23 -23.87 1.76
N HIS A 87 -1.81 -23.92 2.94
CA HIS A 87 -2.37 -25.14 3.53
C HIS A 87 -3.89 -25.08 3.74
N VAL A 88 -4.55 -24.02 3.26
CA VAL A 88 -5.99 -23.88 3.42
C VAL A 88 -6.69 -24.79 2.42
N THR A 89 -7.52 -25.70 2.93
CA THR A 89 -8.34 -26.61 2.12
C THR A 89 -9.81 -26.43 2.46
N GLY A 90 -10.70 -26.61 1.49
CA GLY A 90 -12.15 -26.66 1.72
C GLY A 90 -12.94 -25.40 1.35
N LEU A 91 -12.26 -24.33 0.94
CA LEU A 91 -12.88 -23.14 0.34
C LEU A 91 -12.62 -23.13 -1.17
N SER A 92 -13.54 -22.56 -1.95
CA SER A 92 -13.25 -22.27 -3.35
C SER A 92 -12.10 -21.26 -3.46
N ASN A 93 -11.33 -21.29 -4.55
CA ASN A 93 -10.16 -20.42 -4.67
C ASN A 93 -10.54 -18.92 -4.64
N ASP A 94 -11.74 -18.54 -5.11
CA ASP A 94 -12.26 -17.17 -5.00
C ASP A 94 -12.54 -16.79 -3.53
N GLU A 95 -13.21 -17.65 -2.77
CA GLU A 95 -13.43 -17.43 -1.34
C GLU A 95 -12.11 -17.35 -0.58
N GLN A 96 -11.11 -18.15 -0.95
CA GLN A 96 -9.77 -18.06 -0.37
C GLN A 96 -9.11 -16.71 -0.68
N ALA A 97 -9.16 -16.22 -1.92
CA ALA A 97 -8.60 -14.92 -2.30
C ALA A 97 -9.28 -13.76 -1.56
N VAL A 98 -10.61 -13.82 -1.43
CA VAL A 98 -11.39 -12.86 -0.64
C VAL A 98 -10.99 -12.92 0.83
N GLN A 99 -10.88 -14.12 1.42
CA GLN A 99 -10.47 -14.28 2.82
C GLN A 99 -9.04 -13.81 3.06
N TRP A 100 -8.12 -14.06 2.11
CA TRP A 100 -6.74 -13.56 2.15
C TRP A 100 -6.72 -12.02 2.26
N LEU A 101 -7.53 -11.34 1.44
CA LEU A 101 -7.65 -9.88 1.45
C LEU A 101 -8.33 -9.36 2.73
N CYS A 102 -9.30 -10.09 3.28
CA CYS A 102 -9.89 -9.78 4.58
C CYS A 102 -8.83 -9.83 5.69
N ASP A 103 -8.05 -10.91 5.74
CA ASP A 103 -6.98 -11.08 6.73
C ASP A 103 -5.90 -9.99 6.57
N ARG A 104 -5.60 -9.60 5.34
CA ARG A 104 -4.69 -8.50 5.03
C ARG A 104 -5.19 -7.16 5.58
N LEU A 105 -6.49 -6.87 5.46
CA LEU A 105 -7.12 -5.69 6.05
C LEU A 105 -7.10 -5.74 7.58
N MET A 106 -7.33 -6.92 8.18
CA MET A 106 -7.24 -7.09 9.63
C MET A 106 -5.84 -6.79 10.17
N LYS A 107 -4.79 -7.17 9.43
CA LYS A 107 -3.39 -6.83 9.78
C LYS A 107 -3.09 -5.33 9.73
N SER A 108 -3.86 -4.57 8.95
CA SER A 108 -3.75 -3.11 8.86
C SER A 108 -4.23 -2.40 10.13
N ASP A 109 -5.01 -3.05 10.99
CA ASP A 109 -5.52 -2.48 12.24
C ASP A 109 -4.40 -2.04 13.18
N ALA A 110 -3.37 -2.89 13.32
CA ALA A 110 -2.22 -2.65 14.21
C ALA A 110 -1.39 -1.41 13.82
N VAL A 111 -1.51 -0.94 12.57
CA VAL A 111 -0.79 0.23 12.06
C VAL A 111 -1.74 1.33 11.58
N LYS A 112 -3.05 1.21 11.86
CA LYS A 112 -4.12 2.07 11.34
C LYS A 112 -3.84 3.56 11.54
N SER A 113 -3.45 3.95 12.77
CA SER A 113 -3.11 5.33 13.15
C SER A 113 -1.98 5.94 12.32
N HIS A 114 -1.21 5.11 11.62
CA HIS A 114 -0.03 5.51 10.86
C HIS A 114 -0.14 5.23 9.35
N LEU A 115 -1.26 4.67 8.86
CA LEU A 115 -1.44 4.35 7.43
C LEU A 115 -1.66 5.57 6.55
N LEU A 116 -2.30 6.61 7.05
CA LEU A 116 -2.64 7.78 6.23
C LEU A 116 -1.40 8.47 5.67
N LEU A 117 -0.33 8.57 6.47
CA LEU A 117 0.92 9.20 6.06
C LEU A 117 1.57 8.51 4.84
N PRO A 118 1.96 7.22 4.88
CA PRO A 118 2.57 6.56 3.73
C PRO A 118 1.63 6.54 2.53
N LEU A 119 0.31 6.34 2.72
CA LEU A 119 -0.66 6.41 1.61
C LEU A 119 -0.64 7.80 0.94
N SER A 120 -0.59 8.88 1.72
CA SER A 120 -0.44 10.24 1.18
C SER A 120 0.89 10.41 0.42
N LEU A 121 2.00 9.85 0.92
CA LEU A 121 3.29 9.91 0.26
C LEU A 121 3.28 9.17 -1.09
N ILE A 122 2.60 8.02 -1.17
CA ILE A 122 2.38 7.29 -2.43
C ILE A 122 1.64 8.19 -3.43
N SER A 123 0.61 8.90 -2.97
CA SER A 123 -0.21 9.75 -3.84
C SER A 123 0.49 11.02 -4.35
N LYS A 124 1.61 11.43 -3.73
CA LYS A 124 2.38 12.61 -4.17
C LYS A 124 3.29 12.33 -5.37
N GLU A 125 3.39 11.08 -5.81
CA GLU A 125 4.16 10.70 -7.00
C GLU A 125 3.47 11.26 -8.26
N SER A 126 4.16 12.11 -9.01
CA SER A 126 3.60 12.86 -10.12
C SER A 126 3.03 11.92 -11.20
N CYS A 127 1.75 12.10 -11.54
CA CYS A 127 1.06 11.31 -12.58
C CYS A 127 1.58 11.58 -13.98
N PHE A 128 2.05 12.80 -14.21
CA PHE A 128 2.51 13.29 -15.50
C PHE A 128 3.93 13.78 -15.36
N THR A 129 4.78 13.43 -16.32
CA THR A 129 6.00 14.20 -16.58
C THR A 129 5.57 15.65 -16.79
N PRO A 130 6.17 16.64 -16.11
CA PRO A 130 5.77 18.03 -16.24
C PRO A 130 5.78 18.42 -17.72
N ILE A 131 4.59 18.63 -18.28
CA ILE A 131 4.47 19.17 -19.64
C ILE A 131 4.85 20.63 -19.50
N ASN A 132 5.92 21.05 -20.18
CA ASN A 132 6.51 22.37 -20.11
C ASN A 132 5.63 23.42 -20.83
N THR A 133 4.37 23.57 -20.41
CA THR A 133 3.44 24.53 -20.99
C THR A 133 3.38 25.79 -20.12
N SER A 134 4.23 26.73 -20.51
CA SER A 134 4.06 28.20 -20.49
C SER A 134 3.46 28.88 -19.26
N VAL A 135 4.35 29.57 -18.53
CA VAL A 135 4.26 30.92 -17.95
C VAL A 135 2.87 31.57 -18.01
N LEU A 136 2.04 31.42 -16.98
CA LEU A 136 1.11 32.43 -16.43
C LEU A 136 0.17 31.71 -15.43
N LEU A 137 0.32 32.02 -14.13
CA LEU A 137 -0.43 31.51 -12.97
C LEU A 137 0.03 30.15 -12.40
N THR A 138 1.24 30.12 -11.83
CA THR A 138 1.78 28.96 -11.11
C THR A 138 1.46 29.03 -9.61
N VAL A 139 0.21 28.75 -9.22
CA VAL A 139 0.01 28.13 -7.90
C VAL A 139 0.13 26.62 -8.16
N PRO A 140 1.14 25.92 -7.61
CA PRO A 140 1.26 24.48 -7.80
C PRO A 140 0.11 23.81 -7.04
N ILE A 141 -1.03 23.62 -7.70
CA ILE A 141 -2.08 22.74 -7.20
C ILE A 141 -1.54 21.32 -7.37
N SER A 142 -0.92 20.78 -6.31
CA SER A 142 -0.49 19.39 -6.27
C SER A 142 -1.72 18.52 -6.05
N VAL A 143 -2.39 18.17 -7.16
CA VAL A 143 -3.50 17.22 -7.12
C VAL A 143 -2.93 15.84 -6.77
N PRO A 144 -3.44 15.16 -5.73
CA PRO A 144 -3.02 13.80 -5.40
C PRO A 144 -3.21 12.85 -6.59
N ASN A 145 -2.20 12.05 -6.89
CA ASN A 145 -2.25 11.02 -7.91
C ASN A 145 -2.74 9.70 -7.30
N PRO A 146 -3.97 9.24 -7.60
CA PRO A 146 -4.47 7.98 -7.06
C PRO A 146 -3.88 6.76 -7.79
N GLY A 147 -3.18 6.95 -8.91
CA GLY A 147 -2.63 5.88 -9.74
C GLY A 147 -1.69 4.94 -8.95
N PRO A 148 -0.62 5.45 -8.31
CA PRO A 148 0.31 4.64 -7.52
C PRO A 148 -0.37 3.89 -6.36
N LEU A 149 -1.41 4.47 -5.75
CA LEU A 149 -2.21 3.80 -4.72
C LEU A 149 -3.02 2.64 -5.30
N MET A 150 -3.69 2.86 -6.44
CA MET A 150 -4.42 1.81 -7.13
C MET A 150 -3.48 0.70 -7.63
N MET A 151 -2.30 1.05 -8.16
CA MET A 151 -1.29 0.07 -8.57
C MET A 151 -0.83 -0.81 -7.39
N ARG A 152 -0.68 -0.23 -6.19
CA ARG A 152 -0.41 -1.01 -4.98
C ARG A 152 -1.56 -1.96 -4.65
N ALA A 153 -2.80 -1.51 -4.70
CA ALA A 153 -3.97 -2.37 -4.44
C ALA A 153 -4.11 -3.49 -5.48
N VAL A 154 -3.83 -3.21 -6.76
CA VAL A 154 -3.77 -4.21 -7.84
C VAL A 154 -2.72 -5.25 -7.56
N LYS A 155 -1.52 -4.84 -7.15
CA LYS A 155 -0.45 -5.78 -6.76
C LYS A 155 -0.91 -6.68 -5.60
N ILE A 156 -1.51 -6.11 -4.55
CA ILE A 156 -1.97 -6.89 -3.38
C ILE A 156 -3.06 -7.90 -3.79
N ALA A 157 -4.02 -7.48 -4.61
CA ALA A 157 -5.04 -8.38 -5.15
C ALA A 157 -4.42 -9.49 -6.01
N GLU A 158 -3.43 -9.16 -6.84
CA GLU A 158 -2.71 -10.14 -7.66
C GLU A 158 -1.96 -11.18 -6.81
N GLU A 159 -1.28 -10.76 -5.74
CA GLU A 159 -0.65 -11.69 -4.77
C GLU A 159 -1.68 -12.61 -4.13
N ALA A 160 -2.86 -12.10 -3.75
CA ALA A 160 -3.95 -12.91 -3.21
C ALA A 160 -4.45 -13.97 -4.21
N CYS A 161 -4.64 -13.57 -5.48
CA CYS A 161 -5.03 -14.48 -6.56
C CYS A 161 -3.99 -15.59 -6.79
N PHE A 162 -2.70 -15.25 -6.74
CA PHE A 162 -1.62 -16.22 -6.92
C PHE A 162 -1.45 -17.14 -5.72
N ALA A 163 -1.56 -16.62 -4.50
CA ALA A 163 -1.40 -17.42 -3.28
C ALA A 163 -2.49 -18.48 -3.09
N THR A 164 -3.63 -18.32 -3.77
CA THR A 164 -4.82 -19.17 -3.62
C THR A 164 -5.15 -19.97 -4.88
N ASP A 165 -4.28 -19.93 -5.88
CA ASP A 165 -4.48 -20.56 -7.19
C ASP A 165 -5.84 -20.22 -7.82
N MET A 166 -6.38 -19.02 -7.54
CA MET A 166 -7.69 -18.62 -8.03
C MET A 166 -7.76 -18.61 -9.56
N ILE A 167 -6.65 -18.32 -10.23
CA ILE A 167 -6.65 -18.23 -11.68
C ILE A 167 -5.37 -18.81 -12.26
N THR A 168 -5.53 -19.90 -13.00
CA THR A 168 -4.47 -20.58 -13.77
C THR A 168 -4.30 -19.99 -15.17
N GLU A 169 -5.33 -19.36 -15.75
CA GLU A 169 -5.32 -18.79 -17.10
C GLU A 169 -5.60 -17.28 -17.14
N LYS A 170 -4.70 -16.50 -17.75
CA LYS A 170 -4.79 -15.03 -17.84
C LYS A 170 -5.77 -14.54 -18.91
N GLY A 171 -7.06 -14.81 -18.74
CA GLY A 171 -8.14 -14.35 -19.63
C GLY A 171 -8.77 -13.00 -19.24
N PRO A 172 -9.76 -12.48 -19.99
CA PRO A 172 -10.48 -11.23 -19.65
C PRO A 172 -11.10 -11.24 -18.25
N LEU A 173 -11.62 -12.41 -17.82
CA LEU A 173 -12.18 -12.61 -16.48
C LEU A 173 -11.14 -12.40 -15.37
N TRP A 174 -9.87 -12.72 -15.62
CA TRP A 174 -8.78 -12.47 -14.66
C TRP A 174 -8.61 -10.98 -14.40
N TYR A 175 -8.62 -10.17 -15.46
CA TYR A 175 -8.49 -8.73 -15.33
C TYR A 175 -9.69 -8.11 -14.60
N THR A 176 -10.91 -8.53 -14.92
CA THR A 176 -12.11 -8.00 -14.27
C THR A 176 -12.16 -8.37 -12.79
N THR A 177 -11.92 -9.63 -12.44
CA THR A 177 -11.88 -10.09 -11.05
C THR A 177 -10.78 -9.40 -10.25
N ARG A 178 -9.55 -9.33 -10.79
CA ARG A 178 -8.42 -8.66 -10.13
C ARG A 178 -8.70 -7.18 -9.89
N MET A 179 -9.23 -6.48 -10.88
CA MET A 179 -9.54 -5.05 -10.73
C MET A 179 -10.66 -4.81 -9.72
N ARG A 180 -11.69 -5.68 -9.68
CA ARG A 180 -12.76 -5.63 -8.67
C ARG A 180 -12.20 -5.81 -7.25
N LEU A 181 -11.38 -6.84 -7.04
CA LEU A 181 -10.76 -7.11 -5.74
C LEU A 181 -9.81 -5.97 -5.32
N ALA A 182 -8.99 -5.47 -6.23
CA ALA A 182 -8.09 -4.34 -6.00
C ALA A 182 -8.86 -3.08 -5.60
N PHE A 183 -9.94 -2.75 -6.32
CA PHE A 183 -10.77 -1.61 -5.99
C PHE A 183 -11.43 -1.76 -4.63
N ALA A 184 -12.06 -2.92 -4.36
CA ALA A 184 -12.70 -3.20 -3.08
C ALA A 184 -11.69 -3.08 -1.92
N TYR A 185 -10.50 -3.66 -2.07
CA TYR A 185 -9.45 -3.62 -1.07
C TYR A 185 -8.95 -2.18 -0.85
N GLY A 186 -8.62 -1.47 -1.93
CA GLY A 186 -8.12 -0.09 -1.84
C GLY A 186 -9.13 0.87 -1.22
N ALA A 187 -10.42 0.69 -1.52
CA ALA A 187 -11.49 1.49 -0.90
C ALA A 187 -11.65 1.18 0.60
N ALA A 188 -11.63 -0.09 0.98
CA ALA A 188 -11.73 -0.51 2.37
C ALA A 188 -10.52 -0.09 3.22
N GLU A 189 -9.29 -0.24 2.69
CA GLU A 189 -8.07 0.19 3.36
C GLU A 189 -8.01 1.71 3.51
N LEU A 190 -8.46 2.47 2.51
CA LEU A 190 -8.56 3.92 2.61
C LEU A 190 -9.60 4.34 3.67
N ALA A 191 -10.77 3.69 3.69
CA ALA A 191 -11.78 3.95 4.72
C ALA A 191 -11.20 3.68 6.13
N LEU A 192 -10.48 2.57 6.29
CA LEU A 192 -9.79 2.24 7.53
C LEU A 192 -8.74 3.30 7.92
N ALA A 193 -7.95 3.78 6.96
CA ALA A 193 -6.88 4.75 7.22
C ALA A 193 -7.40 6.18 7.46
N THR A 194 -8.54 6.54 6.88
CA THR A 194 -9.08 7.92 6.92
C THR A 194 -10.13 8.14 7.99
N LEU A 195 -10.87 7.09 8.39
CA LEU A 195 -11.97 7.20 9.34
C LEU A 195 -11.56 6.60 10.70
N PRO A 196 -11.32 7.43 11.74
CA PRO A 196 -10.90 6.94 13.05
C PRO A 196 -11.93 5.99 13.68
N SER A 197 -13.22 6.19 13.40
CA SER A 197 -14.32 5.37 13.92
C SER A 197 -14.44 3.99 13.28
N VAL A 198 -13.92 3.79 12.07
CA VAL A 198 -14.08 2.53 11.33
C VAL A 198 -13.11 1.48 11.85
N SER A 199 -13.62 0.42 12.47
CA SER A 199 -12.85 -0.76 12.86
C SER A 199 -12.38 -1.58 11.65
N ALA A 200 -11.37 -2.43 11.85
CA ALA A 200 -10.92 -3.34 10.80
C ALA A 200 -12.03 -4.31 10.35
N GLN A 201 -12.90 -4.75 11.27
CA GLN A 201 -14.06 -5.59 10.94
C GLN A 201 -15.06 -4.85 10.03
N GLU A 202 -15.34 -3.57 10.30
CA GLU A 202 -16.20 -2.76 9.43
C GLU A 202 -15.57 -2.54 8.05
N ALA A 203 -14.24 -2.36 7.98
CA ALA A 203 -13.52 -2.27 6.71
C ALA A 203 -13.59 -3.60 5.94
N VAL A 204 -13.46 -4.75 6.62
CA VAL A 204 -13.67 -6.08 6.02
C VAL A 204 -15.10 -6.24 5.51
N GLY A 205 -16.11 -5.82 6.28
CA GLY A 205 -17.51 -5.84 5.83
C GLY A 205 -17.77 -4.92 4.65
N LEU A 206 -17.07 -3.78 4.54
CA LEU A 206 -17.10 -2.91 3.36
C LEU A 206 -16.45 -3.60 2.15
N PHE A 207 -15.28 -4.20 2.33
CA PHE A 207 -14.58 -4.96 1.29
C PHE A 207 -15.45 -6.08 0.73
N GLN A 208 -16.02 -6.92 1.59
CA GLN A 208 -16.86 -8.05 1.20
C GLN A 208 -18.06 -7.59 0.37
N ARG A 209 -18.77 -6.54 0.82
CA ARG A 209 -19.90 -5.95 0.08
C ARG A 209 -19.50 -5.46 -1.30
N ILE A 210 -18.40 -4.71 -1.42
CA ILE A 210 -17.94 -4.19 -2.72
C ILE A 210 -17.48 -5.34 -3.63
N SER A 211 -16.77 -6.33 -3.08
CA SER A 211 -16.26 -7.46 -3.85
C SER A 211 -17.39 -8.34 -4.41
N GLN A 212 -18.51 -8.47 -3.69
CA GLN A 212 -19.66 -9.29 -4.10
C GLN A 212 -20.68 -8.56 -4.97
N THR A 213 -20.60 -7.22 -5.07
CA THR A 213 -21.58 -6.43 -5.84
C THR A 213 -21.50 -6.79 -7.33
N PRO A 214 -22.52 -7.46 -7.91
CA PRO A 214 -22.56 -7.77 -9.33
C PRO A 214 -22.80 -6.48 -10.13
N GLY A 215 -22.11 -6.30 -11.27
CA GLY A 215 -22.56 -5.34 -12.30
C GLY A 215 -21.88 -3.97 -12.38
N VAL A 216 -21.08 -3.52 -11.40
CA VAL A 216 -20.35 -2.23 -11.57
C VAL A 216 -19.07 -2.40 -12.41
N TYR A 217 -18.50 -3.61 -12.45
CA TYR A 217 -17.23 -3.91 -13.11
C TYR A 217 -17.31 -4.99 -14.20
N ASP A 218 -18.53 -5.44 -14.54
CA ASP A 218 -18.81 -6.30 -15.71
C ASP A 218 -18.75 -5.50 -17.03
N ILE A 219 -17.86 -4.50 -17.08
CA ILE A 219 -17.59 -3.65 -18.24
C ILE A 219 -16.56 -4.38 -19.11
N SER A 220 -16.90 -5.58 -19.56
CA SER A 220 -16.00 -6.48 -20.28
C SER A 220 -15.70 -6.07 -21.73
N GLN A 221 -16.08 -4.86 -22.17
CA GLN A 221 -15.79 -4.38 -23.54
C GLN A 221 -15.08 -3.01 -23.64
N HIS A 222 -14.89 -2.25 -22.55
CA HIS A 222 -14.33 -0.89 -22.62
C HIS A 222 -13.30 -0.59 -21.52
N THR A 223 -12.18 -1.31 -21.55
CA THR A 223 -11.11 -1.26 -20.54
C THR A 223 -10.35 0.07 -20.48
N LEU A 224 -10.26 0.83 -21.58
CA LEU A 224 -9.61 2.15 -21.61
C LEU A 224 -10.52 3.28 -21.12
N THR A 225 -11.83 3.18 -21.37
CA THR A 225 -12.81 4.16 -20.89
C THR A 225 -13.00 4.05 -19.38
N SER A 226 -12.83 2.85 -18.82
CA SER A 226 -12.99 2.55 -17.39
C SER A 226 -11.92 3.21 -16.51
N LEU A 227 -10.66 3.33 -16.96
CA LEU A 227 -9.63 4.10 -16.25
C LEU A 227 -9.94 5.60 -16.23
N LYS A 228 -10.52 6.14 -17.31
CA LYS A 228 -10.90 7.56 -17.41
C LYS A 228 -12.17 7.85 -16.61
N ILE A 229 -13.14 6.93 -16.62
CA ILE A 229 -14.36 6.96 -15.79
C ILE A 229 -13.97 6.80 -14.31
N TRP A 230 -13.03 5.93 -13.98
CA TRP A 230 -12.49 5.81 -12.63
C TRP A 230 -11.70 7.05 -12.21
N ALA A 231 -10.84 7.61 -13.06
CA ALA A 231 -10.14 8.86 -12.77
C ALA A 231 -11.11 10.03 -12.57
N THR A 232 -12.26 10.01 -13.25
CA THR A 232 -13.31 11.04 -13.06
C THR A 232 -14.22 10.78 -11.86
N TRP A 233 -14.59 9.54 -11.56
CA TRP A 233 -15.47 9.17 -10.44
C TRP A 233 -14.68 8.91 -9.14
N GLY A 234 -13.71 7.99 -9.21
CA GLY A 234 -12.74 7.75 -8.15
C GLY A 234 -11.95 9.00 -7.84
N GLY A 235 -11.44 9.74 -8.84
CA GLY A 235 -10.73 11.00 -8.59
C GLY A 235 -11.59 12.06 -7.90
N ARG A 236 -12.88 12.21 -8.24
CA ARG A 236 -13.78 13.16 -7.56
C ARG A 236 -14.16 12.73 -6.15
N GLY A 237 -14.41 11.44 -5.92
CA GLY A 237 -14.67 10.90 -4.59
C GLY A 237 -13.45 10.99 -3.68
N TRP A 238 -12.28 10.64 -4.21
CA TRP A 238 -11.00 10.75 -3.50
C TRP A 238 -10.61 12.20 -3.25
N LEU A 239 -10.85 13.11 -4.20
CA LEU A 239 -10.64 14.54 -3.98
C LEU A 239 -11.56 15.08 -2.89
N GLY A 240 -12.81 14.64 -2.81
CA GLY A 240 -13.70 15.01 -1.71
C GLY A 240 -13.18 14.56 -0.34
N ILE A 241 -12.74 13.30 -0.27
CA ILE A 241 -12.14 12.70 0.94
C ILE A 241 -10.85 13.45 1.31
N LEU A 242 -9.88 13.57 0.40
CA LEU A 242 -8.59 14.22 0.66
C LEU A 242 -8.75 15.71 1.00
N ARG A 243 -9.62 16.43 0.28
CA ARG A 243 -9.94 17.83 0.58
C ARG A 243 -10.61 18.01 1.94
N SER A 244 -11.45 17.07 2.39
CA SER A 244 -12.03 17.11 3.74
C SER A 244 -10.99 16.92 4.85
N PHE A 245 -9.81 16.41 4.53
CA PHE A 245 -8.69 16.24 5.47
C PHE A 245 -7.61 17.34 5.33
N GLY A 246 -7.83 18.37 4.52
CA GLY A 246 -6.85 19.44 4.31
C GLY A 246 -5.60 18.98 3.55
N LEU A 247 -5.70 17.91 2.76
CA LEU A 247 -4.70 17.43 1.82
C LEU A 247 -4.94 17.99 0.42
#